data_AF-A0A8J7K342-F1
#
_entry.id   AF-A0A8J7K342-F1
#
_cell.length_a   1.000
_cell.length_b   1.000
_cell.length_c   1.000
_cell.angle_alpha   90.00
_cell.angle_beta   90.00
_cell.angle_gamma   90.00
#
_symmetry.space_group_name_H-M   'P 1'
#
loop_
_entity.id
_entity.type
_entity.pdbx_description
1 polymer ?
#
loop_
_entity_poly.entity_id
_entity_poly.type
_entity_poly.pdbx_seq_one_letter_code
_entity_poly.pdbx_strand_id
1 'polypeptide(L)'
;MDRMNKLYNSANLNGEEIQYKQYFEKLVNEFGIDCEIYIRKEDFDRMLAVGVVNRSPQRQVAVTIYLKYANLPISNPLKPSVIERVKNHFRSSSLEDLVLNIPVRKSTELA
;
A
#
# COMPACT_ATOMS: atom_id res chain seq x y z
N MET A 1 -11.70 1.28 -15.68
CA MET A 1 -11.62 0.14 -14.74
C MET A 1 -11.57 0.72 -13.35
N ASP A 2 -12.66 0.64 -12.61
CA ASP A 2 -12.71 1.07 -11.22
C ASP A 2 -11.68 0.29 -10.40
N ARG A 3 -10.74 1.01 -9.79
CA ARG A 3 -9.86 0.47 -8.75
C ARG A 3 -10.77 0.01 -7.62
N MET A 4 -10.90 -1.30 -7.40
CA MET A 4 -11.63 -1.81 -6.24
C MET A 4 -10.82 -1.50 -4.98
N ASN A 5 -11.09 -0.32 -4.41
CA ASN A 5 -10.58 0.08 -3.11
C ASN A 5 -11.61 -0.32 -2.06
N LYS A 6 -11.21 -1.19 -1.15
CA LYS A 6 -12.03 -1.67 -0.03
C LYS A 6 -11.42 -1.15 1.26
N LEU A 7 -12.20 -0.50 2.12
CA LEU A 7 -11.72 -0.12 3.45
C LEU A 7 -11.35 -1.39 4.23
N TYR A 8 -10.18 -1.41 4.85
CA TYR A 8 -9.71 -2.55 5.62
C TYR A 8 -10.64 -2.82 6.81
N ASN A 9 -11.08 -4.06 6.93
CA ASN A 9 -11.81 -4.57 8.08
C ASN A 9 -11.32 -6.00 8.35
N SER A 10 -10.80 -6.24 9.55
CA SER A 10 -10.19 -7.52 9.94
C SER A 10 -11.18 -8.69 9.92
N ALA A 11 -12.48 -8.44 10.07
CA ALA A 11 -13.54 -9.45 10.02
C ALA A 11 -14.02 -9.77 8.59
N ASN A 12 -13.65 -8.95 7.60
CA ASN A 12 -14.10 -9.09 6.23
C ASN A 12 -12.89 -9.18 5.30
N LEU A 13 -12.11 -10.26 5.39
CA LEU A 13 -11.00 -10.56 4.49
C LEU A 13 -11.30 -11.82 3.69
N ASN A 14 -10.98 -11.83 2.39
CA ASN A 14 -11.01 -13.07 1.60
C ASN A 14 -9.74 -13.93 1.85
N GLY A 15 -9.73 -15.14 1.29
CA GLY A 15 -8.64 -16.11 1.49
C GLY A 15 -7.27 -15.66 0.98
N GLU A 16 -7.19 -14.70 0.06
CA GLU A 16 -5.93 -14.09 -0.35
C GLU A 16 -5.52 -12.99 0.64
N GLU A 17 -6.44 -12.06 0.93
CA GLU A 17 -6.20 -10.92 1.83
C GLU A 17 -5.75 -11.38 3.22
N ILE A 18 -6.30 -12.48 3.73
CA ILE A 18 -5.95 -13.00 5.06
C ILE A 18 -4.47 -13.38 5.18
N GLN A 19 -3.82 -13.76 4.08
CA GLN A 19 -2.37 -14.06 4.06
C GLN A 19 -1.53 -12.82 4.36
N TYR A 20 -2.09 -11.64 4.12
CA TYR A 20 -1.45 -10.34 4.33
C TYR A 20 -1.98 -9.62 5.58
N LYS A 21 -2.84 -10.27 6.39
CA LYS A 21 -3.50 -9.67 7.56
C LYS A 21 -2.53 -8.95 8.50
N GLN A 22 -1.40 -9.58 8.82
CA GLN A 22 -0.37 -8.99 9.69
C GLN A 22 0.16 -7.65 9.19
N TYR A 23 0.21 -7.43 7.87
CA TYR A 23 0.68 -6.18 7.28
C TYR A 23 -0.38 -5.09 7.40
N PHE A 24 -1.66 -5.45 7.23
CA PHE A 24 -2.76 -4.51 7.46
C PHE A 24 -2.81 -4.07 8.93
N GLU A 25 -2.72 -5.02 9.86
CA GLU A 25 -2.72 -4.73 11.30
C GLU A 25 -1.53 -3.85 11.71
N LYS A 26 -0.35 -4.12 11.15
CA LYS A 26 0.83 -3.26 11.37
C LYS A 26 0.59 -1.83 10.90
N LEU A 27 -0.02 -1.63 9.73
CA LEU A 27 -0.31 -0.28 9.22
C LEU A 27 -1.40 0.43 10.02
N VAL A 28 -2.42 -0.29 10.48
CA VAL A 28 -3.43 0.25 11.41
C VAL A 28 -2.77 0.69 12.71
N ASN A 29 -1.86 -0.11 13.27
CA ASN A 29 -1.14 0.27 14.50
C ASN A 29 -0.22 1.49 14.30
N GLU A 30 0.41 1.62 13.14
CA GLU A 30 1.34 2.72 12.85
C GLU A 30 0.64 4.02 12.44
N PHE A 31 -0.52 3.95 11.77
CA PHE A 31 -1.14 5.11 11.11
C PHE A 31 -2.65 5.27 11.37
N GLY A 32 -3.32 4.29 11.97
CA GLY A 32 -4.78 4.22 12.04
C GLY A 32 -5.47 5.31 12.86
N ILE A 33 -4.73 6.12 13.61
CA ILE A 33 -5.26 7.29 14.32
C ILE A 33 -5.61 8.41 13.33
N ASP A 34 -4.73 8.67 12.35
CA ASP A 34 -4.84 9.81 11.44
C ASP A 34 -5.15 9.41 9.99
N CYS A 35 -5.02 8.11 9.70
CA CYS A 35 -5.12 7.57 8.35
C CYS A 35 -6.12 6.42 8.27
N GLU A 36 -6.64 6.23 7.08
CA GLU A 36 -7.39 5.04 6.72
C GLU A 36 -6.56 4.07 5.92
N ILE A 37 -6.83 2.79 6.14
CA ILE A 37 -6.16 1.69 5.48
C ILE A 37 -7.15 1.07 4.49
N TYR A 38 -6.78 1.07 3.20
CA TYR A 38 -7.56 0.49 2.12
C TYR A 38 -6.82 -0.71 1.53
N ILE A 39 -7.53 -1.79 1.25
CA ILE A 39 -7.07 -2.87 0.38
C ILE A 39 -7.36 -2.46 -1.06
N ARG A 40 -6.34 -2.50 -1.91
CA ARG A 40 -6.44 -2.17 -3.34
C ARG A 40 -6.08 -3.39 -4.17
N LYS A 41 -6.98 -3.79 -5.07
CA LYS A 41 -6.71 -4.83 -6.07
C LYS A 41 -6.69 -4.21 -7.46
N GLU A 42 -5.68 -4.57 -8.23
CA GLU A 42 -5.45 -4.04 -9.58
C GLU A 42 -5.03 -5.17 -10.53
N ASP A 43 -5.12 -4.90 -11.84
CA ASP A 43 -4.72 -5.81 -12.92
C ASP A 43 -5.36 -7.20 -12.78
N PHE A 44 -6.70 -7.25 -12.66
CA PHE A 44 -7.46 -8.51 -12.48
C PHE A 44 -6.92 -9.38 -11.34
N ASP A 45 -6.78 -8.78 -10.16
CA ASP A 45 -6.21 -9.38 -8.95
C ASP A 45 -4.74 -9.81 -9.07
N ARG A 46 -4.02 -9.49 -10.15
CA ARG A 46 -2.58 -9.77 -10.25
C ARG A 46 -1.75 -8.89 -9.33
N MET A 47 -2.30 -7.77 -8.88
CA MET A 47 -1.66 -6.87 -7.93
C MET A 47 -2.54 -6.67 -6.70
N LEU A 48 -1.90 -6.71 -5.53
CA LEU A 48 -2.52 -6.42 -4.24
C LEU A 48 -1.67 -5.36 -3.55
N ALA A 49 -2.29 -4.27 -3.16
CA ALA A 49 -1.64 -3.18 -2.45
C ALA A 49 -2.46 -2.71 -1.26
N VAL A 50 -1.81 -1.93 -0.40
CA VAL A 50 -2.45 -1.19 0.67
C VAL A 50 -2.39 0.30 0.37
N GLY A 51 -3.54 0.96 0.41
CA GLY A 51 -3.63 2.40 0.48
C GLY A 51 -3.58 2.88 1.93
N VAL A 52 -2.65 3.75 2.27
CA VAL A 52 -2.68 4.52 3.52
C VAL A 52 -3.09 5.94 3.13
N VAL A 53 -4.29 6.35 3.54
CA VAL A 53 -4.88 7.63 3.12
C VAL A 53 -4.98 8.54 4.33
N ASN A 54 -4.24 9.64 4.32
CA ASN A 54 -4.34 10.66 5.36
C ASN A 54 -5.61 11.49 5.11
N ARG A 55 -6.53 11.51 6.08
CA ARG A 55 -7.83 12.20 6.00
C ARG A 55 -7.78 13.66 6.46
N SER A 56 -6.60 14.29 6.46
CA SER A 56 -6.50 15.71 6.76
C SER A 56 -7.45 16.52 5.87
N PRO A 57 -8.31 17.39 6.44
CA PRO A 57 -9.25 18.22 5.68
C PRO A 57 -8.58 19.11 4.63
N GLN A 58 -7.28 19.38 4.83
CA GLN A 58 -6.49 20.30 4.03
C GLN A 58 -5.75 19.59 2.90
N ARG A 59 -5.46 18.28 3.04
CA ARG A 59 -4.67 17.49 2.07
C ARG A 59 -5.02 16.01 2.17
N GLN A 60 -5.71 15.49 1.16
CA GLN A 60 -5.83 14.04 0.96
C GLN A 60 -4.57 13.55 0.25
N VAL A 61 -3.69 12.88 0.99
CA VAL A 61 -2.49 12.25 0.44
C VAL A 61 -2.61 10.75 0.60
N ALA A 62 -2.45 10.00 -0.49
CA ALA A 62 -2.49 8.56 -0.47
C ALA A 62 -1.10 7.96 -0.70
N VAL A 63 -0.73 6.99 0.13
CA VAL A 63 0.41 6.12 -0.11
C VAL A 63 -0.08 4.76 -0.54
N THR A 64 0.40 4.25 -1.67
CA THR A 64 0.12 2.90 -2.15
C THR A 64 1.34 2.02 -1.95
N ILE A 65 1.20 0.95 -1.18
CA ILE A 65 2.27 0.00 -0.87
C ILE A 65 1.89 -1.36 -1.44
N TYR A 66 2.57 -1.81 -2.49
CA TYR A 66 2.31 -3.15 -3.03
C TYR A 66 2.78 -4.24 -2.06
N LEU A 67 1.92 -5.24 -1.87
CA LEU A 67 2.18 -6.48 -1.15
C LEU A 67 2.39 -7.65 -2.12
N LYS A 68 1.74 -7.58 -3.29
CA LYS A 68 1.87 -8.50 -4.40
C LYS A 68 1.89 -7.71 -5.71
N TYR A 69 2.78 -8.06 -6.62
CA TYR A 69 2.87 -7.44 -7.94
C TYR A 69 3.05 -8.51 -9.02
N ALA A 70 2.22 -8.47 -10.07
CA ALA A 70 2.24 -9.46 -11.15
C ALA A 70 2.20 -10.93 -10.66
N ASN A 71 1.32 -11.23 -9.69
CA ASN A 71 1.19 -12.52 -8.99
C ASN A 71 2.38 -12.95 -8.11
N LEU A 72 3.39 -12.09 -7.94
CA LEU A 72 4.53 -12.38 -7.09
C LEU A 72 4.40 -11.64 -5.75
N PRO A 73 4.45 -12.34 -4.60
CA PRO A 73 4.47 -11.68 -3.30
C PRO A 73 5.77 -10.89 -3.14
N ILE A 74 5.65 -9.69 -2.57
CA ILE A 74 6.80 -8.86 -2.26
C ILE A 74 7.35 -9.29 -0.90
N SER A 75 8.64 -9.64 -0.86
CA SER A 75 9.30 -10.03 0.39
C SER A 75 9.45 -8.82 1.32
N ASN A 76 8.98 -8.97 2.56
CA ASN A 76 8.99 -7.95 3.61
C ASN A 76 8.50 -6.55 3.12
N PRO A 77 7.23 -6.45 2.70
CA PRO A 77 6.70 -5.25 2.05
C PRO A 77 6.66 -4.04 2.98
N LEU A 78 6.67 -4.25 4.30
CA LEU A 78 6.68 -3.22 5.35
C LEU A 78 7.99 -3.18 6.14
N LYS A 79 9.12 -3.39 5.45
CA LYS A 79 10.45 -3.15 6.03
C LYS A 79 10.56 -1.73 6.60
N PRO A 80 11.41 -1.47 7.61
CA PRO A 80 11.47 -0.17 8.29
C PRO A 80 11.59 1.03 7.36
N SER A 81 12.39 0.93 6.29
CA SER A 81 12.57 2.02 5.31
C SER A 81 11.31 2.35 4.51
N VAL A 82 10.38 1.40 4.32
CA VAL A 82 9.09 1.67 3.67
C VAL A 82 8.21 2.49 4.61
N ILE A 83 8.12 2.09 5.88
CA ILE A 83 7.35 2.81 6.90
C ILE A 83 7.90 4.23 7.09
N GLU A 84 9.22 4.39 7.11
CA GLU A 84 9.85 5.70 7.23
C GLU A 84 9.54 6.60 6.03
N ARG A 85 9.57 6.05 4.80
CA ARG A 85 9.17 6.80 3.59
C ARG A 85 7.72 7.26 3.64
N VAL A 86 6.81 6.42 4.14
CA VAL A 86 5.39 6.80 4.34
C VAL A 86 5.29 7.97 5.31
N LYS A 87 5.95 7.88 6.48
CA LYS A 87 5.98 8.95 7.50
C LYS A 87 6.54 10.26 6.94
N ASN A 88 7.65 10.19 6.20
CA ASN A 88 8.28 11.37 5.59
C ASN A 88 7.39 11.99 4.53
N HIS A 89 6.68 11.19 3.74
CA HIS A 89 5.77 11.69 2.73
C HIS A 89 4.57 12.43 3.34
N PHE A 90 3.96 11.90 4.39
CA PHE A 90 2.89 12.61 5.10
C PHE A 90 3.34 13.90 5.81
N ARG A 91 4.62 14.01 6.18
CA ARG A 91 5.20 15.25 6.72
C ARG A 91 5.60 16.24 5.64
N SER A 92 5.78 15.77 4.40
CA SER A 92 6.17 16.62 3.28
C SER A 92 5.01 17.50 2.83
N SER A 93 5.31 18.58 2.10
CA SER A 93 4.27 19.37 1.42
C SER A 93 3.86 18.80 0.05
N SER A 94 4.23 17.54 -0.23
CA SER A 94 3.84 16.86 -1.46
C SER A 94 2.33 16.66 -1.49
N LEU A 95 1.73 16.96 -2.64
CA LEU A 95 0.33 16.65 -2.94
C LEU A 95 0.19 15.42 -3.84
N GLU A 96 1.31 14.92 -4.38
CA GLU A 96 1.33 13.72 -5.21
C GLU A 96 1.22 12.46 -4.35
N ASP A 97 0.57 11.42 -4.89
CA ASP A 97 0.52 10.11 -4.27
C ASP A 97 1.90 9.44 -4.30
N LEU A 98 2.29 8.81 -3.19
CA LEU A 98 3.50 7.99 -3.14
C LEU A 98 3.17 6.54 -3.46
N VAL A 99 3.88 5.96 -4.44
CA VAL A 99 3.75 4.53 -4.77
C VAL A 99 5.04 3.79 -4.44
N LEU A 100 4.93 2.70 -3.67
CA LEU A 100 6.03 1.93 -3.10
C LEU A 100 5.97 0.45 -3.50
N ASN A 101 7.14 -0.18 -3.54
CA ASN A 101 7.35 -1.59 -3.85
C ASN A 101 6.92 -2.04 -5.26
N ILE A 102 6.88 -1.14 -6.24
CA ILE A 102 6.83 -1.55 -7.65
C ILE A 102 8.19 -2.16 -8.00
N PRO A 103 8.27 -3.41 -8.49
CA PRO A 103 9.50 -3.97 -9.00
C PRO A 103 10.01 -3.13 -10.16
N VAL A 104 11.21 -2.56 -10.03
CA VAL A 104 11.85 -1.87 -11.15
C VAL A 104 12.10 -2.93 -12.21
N ARG A 105 11.56 -2.75 -13.43
CA ARG A 105 12.03 -3.56 -14.57
C ARG A 105 13.53 -3.34 -14.62
N LYS A 106 14.33 -4.38 -14.37
CA LYS A 106 15.70 -4.38 -14.88
C LYS A 106 15.53 -4.32 -16.39
N SER A 107 15.69 -3.14 -16.96
CA SER A 107 15.98 -3.03 -18.38
C SER A 107 17.20 -3.92 -18.57
N THR A 108 17.02 -5.04 -19.26
CA THR A 108 18.14 -5.84 -19.71
C THR A 108 18.97 -4.91 -20.57
N GLU A 109 20.08 -4.42 -20.05
CA GLU A 109 21.15 -3.86 -20.88
C GLU A 109 21.57 -4.99 -21.81
N LEU A 110 21.07 -4.91 -23.05
CA LEU A 110 21.63 -5.66 -24.17
C LEU A 110 23.01 -5.04 -24.42
N ALA A 111 24.04 -5.70 -23.91
CA ALA A 111 25.41 -5.53 -24.34
C ALA A 111 25.61 -6.08 -25.76
#